data_AF-A0A928AAD5-F1
#
_entry.id   AF-A0A928AAD5-F1
#
_cell.length_a   1.000
_cell.length_b   1.000
_cell.length_c   1.000
_cell.angle_alpha   90.00
_cell.angle_beta   90.00
_cell.angle_gamma   90.00
#
_symmetry.space_group_name_H-M   'P 1'
#
loop_
_entity.id
_entity.type
_entity.pdbx_description
1 polymer ?
#
loop_
_entity_poly.entity_id
_entity_poly.type
_entity_poly.pdbx_seq_one_letter_code
_entity_poly.pdbx_strand_id
1 'polypeptide(L)' 'MNNKILTAREKEVFNLLILNKSTKEIAISLGISEKTVRNHISNAIQKLEVKGRAQAVVELLKLGEIKL' A
#
# COMPACT_ATOMS: atom_id res chain seq x y z
N MET A 1 -0.14 10.02 20.43
CA MET A 1 -0.99 8.92 19.92
C MET A 1 -0.54 8.62 18.50
N ASN A 2 0.21 7.54 18.27
CA ASN A 2 0.63 7.16 16.92
C ASN A 2 -0.50 6.41 16.23
N ASN A 3 -1.47 7.14 15.68
CA ASN A 3 -2.49 6.57 14.80
C ASN A 3 -1.82 6.25 13.45
N LYS A 4 -1.23 5.05 13.34
CA LYS A 4 -0.75 4.54 12.05
C LYS A 4 -1.96 4.38 11.13
N ILE A 5 -1.94 5.09 10.00
CA ILE A 5 -3.06 5.07 9.03
C ILE A 5 -3.11 3.72 8.31
N LEU A 6 -1.94 3.12 8.08
CA LEU A 6 -1.80 1.80 7.49
C LEU A 6 -1.52 0.72 8.55
N THR A 7 -2.06 -0.47 8.30
CA THR A 7 -1.56 -1.69 8.94
C THR A 7 -0.14 -1.99 8.45
N ALA A 8 0.59 -2.83 9.19
CA ALA A 8 1.92 -3.27 8.80
C ALA A 8 1.93 -3.88 7.38
N ARG A 9 0.91 -4.68 7.05
CA ARG A 9 0.82 -5.35 5.75
C ARG A 9 0.49 -4.42 4.61
N GLU A 10 -0.40 -3.45 4.82
CA GLU A 10 -0.66 -2.40 3.82
C GLU A 10 0.61 -1.58 3.55
N LYS A 11 1.36 -1.25 4.61
CA LYS A 11 2.63 -0.53 4.48
C LYS A 11 3.67 -1.30 3.67
N GLU A 12 3.84 -2.60 3.92
CA GLU A 12 4.70 -3.48 3.12
C GLU A 12 4.30 -3.49 1.64
N VAL A 13 3.00 -3.61 1.35
CA VAL A 13 2.49 -3.60 -0.02
C VAL A 13 2.81 -2.27 -0.72
N PHE A 14 2.58 -1.13 -0.06
CA PHE A 14 2.87 0.18 -0.65
C PHE A 14 4.36 0.45 -0.80
N ASN A 15 5.21 -0.03 0.12
CA ASN A 15 6.67 0.05 -0.02
C ASN A 15 7.18 -0.71 -1.25
N LEU A 16 6.61 -1.87 -1.57
CA LEU A 16 6.97 -2.59 -2.80
C LEU A 16 6.37 -1.91 -4.04
N LEU A 17 5.20 -1.30 -3.92
CA LEU A 17 4.54 -0.62 -5.02
C LEU A 17 5.34 0.61 -5.49
N ILE A 18 5.92 1.39 -4.57
CA ILE A 18 6.80 2.53 -4.92
C ILE A 18 8.13 2.08 -5.55
N LEU A 19 8.54 0.83 -5.35
CA LEU A 19 9.66 0.19 -6.05
C LEU A 19 9.26 -0.35 -7.44
N ASN A 20 8.13 0.11 -7.98
CA ASN A 20 7.57 -0.26 -9.28
C ASN A 20 7.28 -1.77 -9.43
N LYS A 21 7.00 -2.47 -8.32
CA LYS A 21 6.62 -3.89 -8.36
C LYS A 21 5.16 -4.06 -8.77
N SER A 22 4.91 -5.01 -9.67
CA SER A 22 3.57 -5.46 -10.03
C SER A 22 2.88 -6.20 -8.87
N THR A 23 1.54 -6.30 -8.91
CA THR A 23 0.79 -7.07 -7.89
C THR A 23 1.25 -8.52 -7.80
N LYS A 24 1.68 -9.10 -8.93
CA LYS A 24 2.23 -10.45 -9.02
C LYS A 24 3.58 -10.57 -8.31
N GLU A 25 4.50 -9.64 -8.55
CA GLU A 25 5.79 -9.61 -7.85
C GLU A 25 5.60 -9.40 -6.34
N ILE A 26 4.73 -8.47 -5.94
CA ILE A 26 4.41 -8.22 -4.53
C ILE A 26 3.85 -9.47 -3.88
N ALA A 27 2.92 -10.16 -4.55
CA ALA A 27 2.33 -11.40 -4.07
C ALA A 27 3.40 -12.47 -3.80
N ILE A 28 4.34 -12.63 -4.73
CA ILE A 28 5.48 -13.55 -4.59
C ILE A 28 6.37 -13.13 -3.41
N SER A 29 6.79 -11.86 -3.35
CA SER A 29 7.65 -11.34 -2.28
C SER A 29 7.05 -11.48 -0.89
N LEU A 30 5.73 -11.39 -0.78
CA LEU A 30 5.02 -11.42 0.49
C LEU A 30 4.41 -12.80 0.81
N GLY A 31 4.49 -13.78 -0.09
CA GLY A 31 3.92 -15.12 0.11
C GLY A 31 2.39 -15.14 0.21
N ILE A 32 1.70 -14.28 -0.54
CA ILE A 32 0.23 -14.15 -0.55
C ILE A 32 -0.31 -14.15 -1.98
N SER A 33 -1.63 -14.25 -2.15
CA SER A 33 -2.24 -14.17 -3.49
C SER A 33 -2.26 -12.73 -4.04
N GLU A 34 -2.27 -12.57 -5.37
CA GLU A 34 -2.47 -11.26 -6.00
C GLU A 34 -3.80 -10.61 -5.59
N LYS A 35 -4.83 -11.42 -5.36
CA LYS A 35 -6.12 -10.94 -4.83
C LYS A 35 -5.95 -10.32 -3.44
N THR A 36 -5.16 -10.95 -2.58
CA THR A 36 -4.84 -10.43 -1.24
C THR A 36 -4.08 -9.10 -1.33
N VAL A 37 -3.10 -8.99 -2.25
CA VAL A 37 -2.39 -7.72 -2.49
C VAL A 37 -3.37 -6.62 -2.92
N ARG A 38 -4.25 -6.90 -3.90
CA ARG A 38 -5.26 -5.93 -4.34
C ARG A 38 -6.19 -5.52 -3.19
N ASN A 39 -6.58 -6.45 -2.33
CA ASN A 39 -7.41 -6.14 -1.17
C ASN A 39 -6.70 -5.19 -0.20
N HIS A 40 -5.41 -5.38 0.09
CA HIS A 40 -4.64 -4.43 0.90
C HIS A 40 -4.60 -3.03 0.27
N ILE A 41 -4.40 -2.96 -1.06
CA ILE A 41 -4.43 -1.68 -1.79
C ILE A 41 -5.80 -1.01 -1.69
N SER A 42 -6.88 -1.76 -1.92
CA SER A 42 -8.26 -1.25 -1.84
C SER A 42 -8.62 -0.75 -0.44
N ASN A 43 -8.23 -1.48 0.61
CA ASN A 43 -8.49 -1.09 1.99
C ASN A 43 -7.71 0.19 2.36
N ALA A 44 -6.46 0.31 1.94
CA ALA A 44 -5.68 1.52 2.14
C ALA A 44 -6.27 2.73 1.40
N ILE A 45 -6.69 2.55 0.13
CA ILE A 45 -7.38 3.58 -0.65
C ILE A 45 -8.64 4.06 0.07
N GLN A 46 -9.43 3.14 0.63
CA GLN A 46 -10.64 3.48 1.38
C GLN A 46 -10.31 4.25 2.67
N LYS A 47 -9.30 3.81 3.43
CA LYS A 47 -8.86 4.50 4.66
C LYS A 47 -8.33 5.92 4.40
N LEU A 48 -7.70 6.13 3.25
CA LEU A 48 -7.17 7.41 2.81
C LEU A 48 -8.23 8.29 2.12
N GLU A 49 -9.42 7.77 1.86
CA GLU A 49 -10.51 8.47 1.15
C GLU A 49 -10.10 9.01 -0.24
N VAL A 50 -9.20 8.31 -0.93
CA VAL A 50 -8.70 8.69 -2.26
C VAL A 50 -9.32 7.83 -3.37
N LYS A 51 -9.19 8.28 -4.63
CA LYS A 51 -9.85 7.63 -5.78
C LYS A 51 -9.05 6.50 -6.42
N GLY A 52 -7.80 6.28 -6.00
CA GLY A 52 -6.98 5.24 -6.60
C GLY A 52 -5.56 5.12 -6.06
N ARG A 53 -4.86 4.08 -6.52
CA ARG A 53 -3.51 3.71 -6.03
C ARG A 53 -2.47 4.83 -6.17
N ALA A 54 -2.50 5.58 -7.26
CA ALA A 54 -1.54 6.66 -7.49
C ALA A 54 -1.73 7.80 -6.48
N GLN A 55 -2.99 8.18 -6.21
CA GLN A 55 -3.32 9.16 -5.17
C GLN A 55 -2.95 8.64 -3.78
N ALA A 56 -3.20 7.36 -3.50
CA ALA A 56 -2.81 6.75 -2.23
C ALA A 56 -1.29 6.79 -2.01
N VAL A 57 -0.47 6.49 -3.03
CA VAL A 57 0.99 6.62 -2.94
C VAL A 57 1.40 8.04 -2.60
N VAL A 58 0.86 9.04 -3.33
CA VAL A 58 1.18 10.46 -3.09
C VAL A 58 0.81 10.88 -1.67
N GLU A 59 -0.37 10.48 -1.20
CA GLU A 59 -0.85 10.83 0.13
C GLU A 59 0.00 10.19 1.23
N LEU A 60 0.35 8.91 1.09
CA LEU A 60 1.21 8.20 2.04
C LEU A 60 2.63 8.76 2.11
N LEU A 61 3.17 9.25 0.99
CA LEU A 61 4.46 9.95 0.96
C LEU A 61 4.38 11.28 1.72
N LYS A 62 3.31 12.07 1.53
CA LYS A 62 3.09 13.33 2.25
C LYS A 62 2.95 13.12 3.76
N LEU A 63 2.25 12.05 4.15
CA LEU A 63 2.04 11.66 5.54
C LEU A 63 3.30 11.05 6.20
N GLY A 64 4.34 10.74 5.42
CA GLY A 64 5.55 10.08 5.91
C GLY A 64 5.34 8.61 6.30
N GLU A 65 4.21 8.01 5.89
CA GLU A 65 3.91 6.60 6.14
C GLU A 65 4.74 5.68 5.25
N ILE A 66 5.13 6.11 4.06
CA ILE A 66 6.11 5.43 3.19
C ILE A 66 7.18 6.43 2.74
N LYS A 67 8.33 5.94 2.30
CA LYS A 67 9.47 6.76 1.88
C LYS A 67 10.08 6.21 0.60
N LEU A 68 10.45 7.11 -0.31
CA LEU A 68 11.30 6.79 -1.48
C LEU A 68 12.73 6.50 -1.04
#